data_AF-A0A957U032-F1
#
_entry.id   AF-A0A957U032-F1
#
_cell.length_a   1.000
_cell.length_b   1.000
_cell.length_c   1.000
_cell.angle_alpha   90.00
_cell.angle_beta   90.00
_cell.angle_gamma   90.00
#
_symmetry.space_group_name_H-M   'P 1'
#
loop_
_entity.id
_entity.type
_entity.pdbx_description
1 polymer ?
#
loop_
_entity_poly.entity_id
_entity_poly.type
_entity_poly.pdbx_seq_one_letter_code
_entity_poly.pdbx_strand_id
1 'polypeptide(L)' 'WRIDQAMIHAANVLPDFRAPDNIRLGITPLYTTFEEIWDAVMRTRDLVVNGIYVQYEPAANVVT' A
#
# COMPACT_ATOMS: atom_id res chain seq x y z
N TRP A 1 3.27 -5.74 -6.30
CA TRP A 1 4.35 -5.07 -5.55
C TRP A 1 4.50 -3.56 -5.85
N ARG A 2 4.29 -3.05 -7.09
CA ARG A 2 4.42 -1.59 -7.38
C ARG A 2 3.52 -0.70 -6.54
N ILE A 3 2.23 -1.08 -6.46
CA ILE A 3 1.23 -0.35 -5.67
C ILE A 3 1.58 -0.40 -4.18
N ASP A 4 2.06 -1.54 -3.70
CA ASP A 4 2.52 -1.73 -2.31
C ASP A 4 3.68 -0.80 -1.95
N GLN A 5 4.71 -0.72 -2.81
CA GLN A 5 5.81 0.25 -2.64
C GLN A 5 5.30 1.69 -2.67
N ALA A 6 4.41 2.01 -3.59
CA ALA A 6 3.83 3.35 -3.67
C ALA A 6 3.03 3.71 -2.42
N MET A 7 2.27 2.75 -1.86
CA MET A 7 1.51 2.97 -0.62
C MET A 7 2.45 3.34 0.55
N ILE A 8 3.58 2.65 0.68
CA ILE A 8 4.58 2.91 1.71
C ILE A 8 5.21 4.30 1.54
N HIS A 9 5.70 4.60 0.33
CA HIS A 9 6.55 5.78 0.11
C HIS A 9 5.78 7.07 -0.22
N ALA A 10 4.59 6.97 -0.81
CA ALA A 10 3.81 8.13 -1.26
C ALA A 10 2.50 8.35 -0.50
N ALA A 11 1.89 7.30 0.08
CA ALA A 11 0.61 7.42 0.79
C ALA A 11 0.73 7.28 2.32
N ASN A 12 1.91 6.93 2.83
CA ASN A 12 2.15 6.60 4.24
C ASN A 12 1.17 5.51 4.75
N VAL A 13 0.90 4.51 3.92
CA VAL A 13 0.10 3.32 4.27
C VAL A 13 1.05 2.13 4.22
N LEU A 14 1.02 1.28 5.25
CA LEU A 14 1.89 0.10 5.36
C LEU A 14 1.12 -1.19 5.02
N PRO A 15 1.08 -1.59 3.74
CA PRO A 15 0.60 -2.90 3.31
C PRO A 15 1.66 -4.00 3.41
N ASP A 16 1.21 -5.23 3.21
CA ASP A 16 2.03 -6.40 2.94
C ASP A 16 1.63 -7.05 1.61
N PHE A 17 2.54 -7.07 0.65
CA PHE A 17 2.34 -7.74 -0.64
C PHE A 17 2.53 -9.26 -0.54
N ARG A 18 1.57 -9.99 -1.10
CA ARG A 18 1.61 -11.45 -1.26
C ARG A 18 1.47 -11.80 -2.73
N ALA A 19 2.47 -12.49 -3.26
CA ALA A 19 2.43 -12.98 -4.63
C ALA A 19 1.21 -13.90 -4.88
N PRO A 20 0.66 -13.91 -6.09
CA PRO A 20 1.10 -13.12 -7.25
C PRO A 20 0.61 -11.66 -7.21
N ASP A 21 -0.60 -11.39 -6.69
CA ASP A 21 -1.27 -10.09 -6.89
C ASP A 21 -2.06 -9.59 -5.66
N ASN A 22 -1.77 -10.09 -4.46
CA ASN A 22 -2.50 -9.71 -3.24
C ASN A 22 -1.80 -8.62 -2.45
N ILE A 23 -2.59 -7.70 -1.89
CA ILE A 23 -2.16 -6.71 -0.91
C ILE A 23 -2.98 -6.95 0.36
N ARG A 24 -2.30 -7.10 1.50
CA ARG A 24 -2.93 -7.31 2.81
C ARG A 24 -2.80 -6.06 3.67
N LEU A 25 -3.89 -5.68 4.32
CA LEU A 25 -3.94 -4.61 5.31
C LEU A 25 -4.29 -5.22 6.67
N GLY A 26 -3.35 -5.12 7.61
CA GLY A 26 -3.56 -5.59 8.98
C GLY A 26 -4.23 -4.51 9.82
N ILE A 27 -5.55 -4.62 10.00
CA ILE A 27 -6.31 -3.70 10.86
C ILE A 27 -6.33 -4.25 12.29
N THR A 28 -5.87 -3.46 13.25
CA THR A 28 -5.80 -3.84 14.66
C THR A 28 -6.78 -2.99 15.49
N PRO A 29 -7.93 -3.55 15.90
CA PRO A 29 -9.00 -2.76 16.52
C PRO A 29 -8.62 -2.06 17.83
N LEU A 30 -7.54 -2.49 18.49
CA LEU A 30 -7.11 -1.93 19.78
C LEU A 30 -6.62 -0.48 19.65
N TYR A 31 -6.05 -0.11 18.51
CA TYR A 31 -5.43 1.21 18.31
C TYR A 31 -5.67 1.80 16.91
N THR A 32 -6.47 1.14 16.06
CA THR A 32 -6.86 1.68 14.75
C THR A 32 -8.27 2.23 14.82
N THR A 33 -8.45 3.49 14.43
CA THR A 33 -9.76 4.16 14.33
C THR A 33 -10.40 3.96 12.96
N PHE A 34 -11.71 4.14 12.86
CA PHE A 34 -12.42 4.11 11.57
C PHE A 34 -11.96 5.21 10.61
N GLU A 35 -11.57 6.37 11.14
CA GLU A 35 -11.07 7.50 10.35
C GLU A 35 -9.71 7.15 9.70
N GLU A 36 -8.79 6.53 10.44
CA GLU A 36 -7.50 6.08 9.89
C GLU A 36 -7.69 5.04 8.77
N ILE A 37 -8.67 4.15 8.91
CA ILE A 37 -9.00 3.18 7.86
C ILE A 37 -9.53 3.90 6.62
N TRP A 38 -10.46 4.85 6.80
CA TRP A 38 -11.01 5.65 5.71
C TRP A 38 -9.91 6.42 4.97
N ASP A 39 -9.05 7.10 5.71
CA ASP A 39 -7.90 7.84 5.19
C ASP A 39 -6.96 6.94 4.39
N ALA A 40 -6.61 5.77 4.93
CA ALA A 40 -5.75 4.81 4.23
C ALA A 40 -6.37 4.37 2.90
N VAL A 41 -7.68 4.10 2.88
CA VAL A 41 -8.40 3.69 1.66
C VAL A 41 -8.45 4.84 0.64
N MET A 42 -8.75 6.07 1.08
CA MET A 42 -8.78 7.24 0.19
C MET A 42 -7.42 7.54 -0.43
N ARG A 43 -6.35 7.55 0.37
CA ARG A 43 -4.99 7.77 -0.14
C ARG A 43 -4.57 6.67 -1.12
N THR A 44 -4.94 5.43 -0.84
CA THR A 44 -4.68 4.29 -1.75
C THR A 44 -5.42 4.45 -3.07
N ARG A 45 -6.70 4.85 -3.03
CA ARG A 45 -7.50 5.14 -4.23
C ARG A 45 -6.84 6.23 -5.07
N ASP A 46 -6.52 7.37 -4.47
CA ASP A 46 -5.96 8.52 -5.17
C ASP A 46 -4.60 8.18 -5.80
N LEU A 47 -3.77 7.41 -5.10
CA LEU A 47 -2.51 6.90 -5.61
C LEU A 47 -2.68 6.05 -6.88
N VAL A 48 -3.68 5.15 -6.89
CA VAL A 48 -3.96 4.28 -8.04
C VAL A 48 -4.55 5.07 -9.20
N VAL A 49 -5.53 5.94 -8.92
CA VAL A 49 -6.19 6.75 -9.95
C VAL A 49 -5.21 7.70 -10.65
N ASN A 50 -4.29 8.30 -9.90
CA ASN A 50 -3.28 9.21 -10.45
C ASN A 50 -2.06 8.49 -11.04
N GLY A 51 -2.02 7.15 -11.01
CA GLY A 51 -0.91 6.38 -11.58
C GLY A 51 0.43 6.58 -10.87
N ILE A 52 0.45 7.04 -9.63
CA ILE A 52 1.69 7.34 -8.88
C ILE A 52 2.56 6.09 -8.75
N TYR A 53 1.95 4.90 -8.68
CA TYR A 53 2.68 3.63 -8.63
C TYR A 53 3.53 3.32 -9.87
N VAL A 54 3.33 4.04 -10.98
CA VAL A 54 4.09 3.82 -12.22
C VAL A 54 5.57 4.18 -12.05
N GLN A 55 5.89 5.15 -11.19
CA GLN A 55 7.27 5.56 -10.93
C GLN A 55 8.10 4.52 -10.14
N TYR A 56 7.45 3.50 -9.58
CA TYR A 56 8.13 2.43 -8.85
C TYR A 56 8.50 1.32 -9.85
N GLU A 57 9.79 1.26 -10.18
CA GLU A 57 10.41 0.24 -11.01
C GLU A 57 10.58 -1.10 -10.28
N PRO A 58 10.77 -2.23 -11.00
CA PRO A 58 11.00 -3.55 -10.42
C PRO A 58 12.31 -3.63 -9.64
N ALA A 59 12.27 -3.19 -8.38
CA ALA A 59 13.24 -3.64 -7.40
C ALA A 59 12.90 -5.09 -7.07
N ALA A 60 13.51 -6.02 -7.81
CA ALA A 60 13.54 -7.43 -7.45
C ALA A 60 14.36 -7.59 -6.17
N ASN A 61 13.78 -7.25 -5.02
CA ASN A 61 14.29 -7.65 -3.72
C ASN A 61 13.88 -9.11 -3.49
N VAL A 62 14.49 -10.00 -4.28
CA VAL A 62 14.61 -11.41 -3.93
C VAL A 62 15.66 -11.46 -2.83
N VAL A 63 15.21 -11.48 -1.58
CA VAL A 63 16.08 -11.82 -0.46
C VAL A 63 16.26 -13.34 -0.51
N THR A 64 17.45 -13.76 -0.95
CA THR A 64 17.91 -15.17 -0.95
C THR A 64 18.18 -15.65 0.48
#